data_AF-A0A7Y4ZRA9-F1
#
_entry.id   AF-A0A7Y4ZRA9-F1
#
_cell.length_a   1.000
_cell.length_b   1.000
_cell.length_c   1.000
_cell.angle_alpha   90.00
_cell.angle_beta   90.00
_cell.angle_gamma   90.00
#
_symmetry.space_group_name_H-M   'P 1'
#
loop_
_entity.id
_entity.type
_entity.pdbx_description
1 polymer ?
#
loop_
_entity_poly.entity_id
_entity_poly.type
_entity_poly.pdbx_seq_one_letter_code
_entity_poly.pdbx_strand_id
1 'polypeptide(L)'
;MIRSRAFAALACLLLGCSSQGSGFAGEAPDAGGDGGGQNFGLDGSGGGKVEVVGHLKGTVRAPNGTIPIAGALVYLTHERPAPTPTKVYCDECVRLPANTPQALTDETGAYDLPATALGPQFVVIQKGGFRRVREIYVSKGDASLPDTLTTLPPKTDLAAGDEVPRMTVVHGAYDEIEASLQKLGIDPSAIEIVQSALIGQAATAFLKDAAKVNDRHIVFLPCGDFTQPPPNTDLSADKTIQDNLRAFVAAGGRLYVTDWHYDFIARTFPAFVDFAGASATACSGCGHLTYDAAATLSDPGLASWLGAQSLKSFTLQKNYTAIDRVNPLPDPTSATPKTITPHVWVSGSRDGGPVKPATVSFEHGCGRVLFSTYHTEPFSTTLTPQERALLGVLLEVNVCNASPSGVLK
;
A
#
# COMPACT_ATOMS: atom_id res chain seq x y z
N MET A 1 65.06 1.08 -26.54
CA MET A 1 64.51 1.40 -25.20
C MET A 1 63.06 0.91 -25.17
N ILE A 2 62.77 -0.40 -25.09
CA ILE A 2 62.48 -1.18 -23.87
C ILE A 2 62.05 -0.34 -22.65
N ARG A 3 60.75 -0.38 -22.32
CA ARG A 3 60.25 -0.78 -20.99
C ARG A 3 58.72 -0.87 -20.95
N SER A 4 58.24 -2.10 -20.74
CA SER A 4 56.88 -2.46 -20.33
C SER A 4 56.50 -1.84 -18.99
N ARG A 5 55.23 -1.47 -18.83
CA ARG A 5 54.55 -1.46 -17.52
C ARG A 5 53.10 -1.94 -17.70
N ALA A 6 52.86 -3.15 -17.21
CA ALA A 6 51.54 -3.69 -16.96
C ALA A 6 50.95 -3.02 -15.71
N PHE A 7 49.69 -2.58 -15.79
CA PHE A 7 48.87 -2.25 -14.63
C PHE A 7 47.71 -3.24 -14.59
N ALA A 8 47.75 -4.13 -13.60
CA ALA A 8 46.66 -5.00 -13.24
C ALA A 8 45.59 -4.18 -12.51
N ALA A 9 44.37 -4.14 -13.05
CA ALA A 9 43.21 -3.59 -12.35
C ALA A 9 42.62 -4.68 -11.45
N LEU A 10 42.71 -4.45 -10.14
CA LEU A 10 42.13 -5.28 -9.10
C LEU A 10 40.62 -5.01 -9.05
N ALA A 11 39.80 -5.96 -9.50
CA ALA A 11 38.36 -5.90 -9.36
C ALA A 11 37.96 -6.30 -7.92
N CYS A 12 37.67 -5.32 -7.07
CA CYS A 12 36.98 -5.56 -5.81
C CYS A 12 35.49 -5.77 -6.08
N LEU A 13 35.04 -7.03 -6.07
CA LEU A 13 33.64 -7.35 -5.84
C LEU A 13 33.29 -7.02 -4.39
N LEU A 14 32.60 -5.89 -4.17
CA LEU A 14 31.81 -5.67 -2.96
C LEU A 14 30.37 -6.05 -3.28
N LEU A 15 30.03 -7.32 -3.07
CA LEU A 15 28.66 -7.78 -2.92
C LEU A 15 28.13 -7.25 -1.58
N GLY A 16 27.64 -6.02 -1.60
CA GLY A 16 26.84 -5.48 -0.51
C GLY A 16 25.45 -6.10 -0.57
N CYS A 17 25.10 -6.93 0.42
CA CYS A 17 23.73 -7.34 0.67
C CYS A 17 22.89 -6.08 0.96
N SER A 18 22.04 -5.69 0.01
CA SER A 18 20.96 -4.75 0.26
C SER A 18 19.85 -5.50 0.98
N SER A 19 19.59 -5.14 2.24
CA SER A 19 18.42 -5.58 3.00
C SER A 19 17.15 -5.10 2.30
N GLN A 20 16.50 -6.00 1.57
CA GLN A 20 15.12 -5.82 1.12
C GLN A 20 14.23 -5.91 2.36
N GLY A 21 13.60 -4.79 2.74
CA GLY A 21 12.47 -4.83 3.66
C GLY A 21 11.32 -5.53 2.95
N SER A 22 11.12 -6.82 3.24
CA SER A 22 9.99 -7.61 2.77
C SER A 22 8.69 -7.04 3.33
N GLY A 23 7.70 -6.80 2.46
CA GLY A 23 6.32 -6.63 2.89
C GLY A 23 5.90 -7.86 3.68
N PHE A 24 5.12 -7.66 4.74
CA PHE A 24 4.47 -8.69 5.56
C PHE A 24 5.32 -9.60 6.47
N ALA A 25 6.64 -9.72 6.34
CA ALA A 25 7.41 -10.62 7.21
C ALA A 25 7.86 -9.93 8.51
N GLY A 26 7.27 -10.32 9.63
CA GLY A 26 8.06 -10.50 10.86
C GLY A 26 8.88 -11.78 10.70
N GLU A 27 10.18 -11.72 10.92
CA GLU A 27 11.05 -12.92 10.89
C GLU A 27 10.48 -14.02 11.80
N ALA A 28 10.09 -15.14 11.20
CA ALA A 28 9.85 -16.40 11.89
C ALA A 28 11.16 -17.20 11.91
N PRO A 29 11.61 -17.73 13.07
CA PRO A 29 12.79 -18.59 13.11
C PRO A 29 12.47 -19.99 12.57
N ASP A 30 13.47 -20.59 11.92
CA ASP A 30 13.44 -21.93 11.33
C ASP A 30 12.87 -23.00 12.25
N ALA A 31 12.02 -23.86 11.69
CA ALA A 31 11.40 -24.98 12.36
C ALA A 31 12.38 -26.13 12.59
N GLY A 32 12.61 -26.47 13.86
CA GLY A 32 13.23 -27.72 14.27
C GLY A 32 13.24 -27.91 15.79
N GLY A 33 12.28 -28.68 16.30
CA GLY A 33 12.40 -29.38 17.60
C GLY A 33 11.54 -28.84 18.75
N ASP A 34 10.58 -29.67 19.15
CA ASP A 34 9.90 -29.83 20.46
C ASP A 34 9.81 -28.67 21.47
N GLY A 35 8.56 -28.32 21.79
CA GLY A 35 8.04 -28.14 23.15
C GLY A 35 8.79 -27.23 24.12
N GLY A 36 8.39 -25.96 24.21
CA GLY A 36 8.72 -25.11 25.35
C GLY A 36 8.36 -23.64 25.12
N GLY A 37 7.39 -23.13 25.87
CA GLY A 37 7.03 -21.71 25.86
C GLY A 37 8.26 -20.83 26.15
N GLN A 38 8.54 -19.90 25.25
CA GLN A 38 9.69 -19.00 25.38
C GLN A 38 9.36 -17.90 26.40
N ASN A 39 10.17 -17.92 27.47
CA ASN A 39 10.16 -16.98 28.57
C ASN A 39 10.83 -15.67 28.12
N PHE A 40 10.20 -14.52 28.38
CA PHE A 40 10.80 -13.20 28.16
C PHE A 40 12.07 -13.02 29.02
N GLY A 41 13.23 -13.20 28.40
CA GLY A 41 14.53 -12.82 28.95
C GLY A 41 14.76 -11.32 28.76
N LEU A 42 14.79 -10.60 29.88
CA LEU A 42 15.16 -9.19 29.96
C LEU A 42 16.62 -9.09 30.39
N ASP A 43 17.47 -8.59 29.52
CA ASP A 43 18.87 -8.33 29.78
C ASP A 43 19.01 -6.86 30.22
N GLY A 44 18.82 -6.63 31.52
CA GLY A 44 19.52 -5.61 32.32
C GLY A 44 19.43 -4.13 31.91
N SER A 45 18.43 -3.41 32.43
CA SER A 45 18.63 -2.32 33.40
C SER A 45 17.31 -1.55 33.64
N GLY A 46 16.66 -1.81 34.78
CA GLY A 46 15.70 -0.85 35.38
C GLY A 46 14.25 -0.81 34.87
N GLY A 47 13.72 -1.86 34.23
CA GLY A 47 12.29 -1.95 33.88
C GLY A 47 11.63 -3.13 34.58
N GLY A 48 10.61 -2.90 35.41
CA GLY A 48 9.84 -3.98 36.04
C GLY A 48 9.24 -4.91 34.99
N LYS A 49 9.32 -6.24 35.19
CA LYS A 49 8.62 -7.22 34.37
C LYS A 49 7.12 -6.90 34.43
N VAL A 50 6.55 -6.48 33.31
CA VAL A 50 5.11 -6.27 33.21
C VAL A 50 4.44 -7.65 33.14
N GLU A 51 3.62 -7.97 34.13
CA GLU A 51 2.93 -9.26 34.21
C GLU A 51 1.78 -9.31 33.20
N VAL A 52 1.72 -10.39 32.40
CA VAL A 52 0.61 -10.64 31.47
C VAL A 52 -0.56 -11.24 32.25
N VAL A 53 -1.74 -10.60 32.16
CA VAL A 53 -2.95 -11.00 32.89
C VAL A 53 -3.90 -11.88 32.06
N GLY A 54 -3.68 -11.95 30.75
CA GLY A 54 -4.48 -12.72 29.81
C GLY A 54 -4.14 -12.39 28.35
N HIS A 55 -4.66 -13.17 27.41
CA HIS A 55 -4.49 -12.94 25.98
C HIS A 55 -5.83 -12.62 25.29
N LEU A 56 -5.84 -11.58 24.46
CA LEU A 56 -6.97 -11.24 23.59
C LEU A 56 -6.68 -11.73 22.18
N LYS A 57 -7.49 -12.65 21.69
CA LYS A 57 -7.36 -13.26 20.36
C LYS A 57 -8.49 -12.80 19.44
N GLY A 58 -8.24 -12.76 18.15
CA GLY A 58 -9.27 -12.39 17.17
C GLY A 58 -8.73 -12.37 15.74
N THR A 59 -9.57 -11.93 14.82
CA THR A 59 -9.20 -11.75 13.41
C THR A 59 -9.56 -10.34 12.96
N VAL A 60 -8.63 -9.66 12.29
CA VAL A 60 -8.92 -8.39 11.61
C VAL A 60 -9.33 -8.69 10.17
N ARG A 61 -10.47 -8.14 9.77
CA ARG A 61 -11.03 -8.29 8.42
C ARG A 61 -11.23 -6.94 7.76
N ALA A 62 -11.26 -6.93 6.44
CA ALA A 62 -11.69 -5.79 5.64
C ALA A 62 -13.16 -5.46 5.93
N PRO A 63 -13.64 -4.26 5.57
CA PRO A 63 -15.00 -3.83 5.89
C PRO A 63 -16.13 -4.75 5.38
N ASN A 64 -15.90 -5.55 4.33
CA ASN A 64 -16.85 -6.56 3.88
C ASN A 64 -16.96 -7.80 4.80
N GLY A 65 -16.14 -7.87 5.86
CA GLY A 65 -16.16 -8.94 6.86
C GLY A 65 -15.64 -10.29 6.38
N THR A 66 -15.00 -10.38 5.20
CA THR A 66 -14.54 -11.67 4.63
C THR A 66 -13.05 -11.70 4.37
N ILE A 67 -12.49 -10.62 3.82
CA ILE A 67 -11.07 -10.57 3.44
C ILE A 67 -10.22 -10.35 4.71
N PRO A 68 -9.26 -11.21 5.04
CA PRO A 68 -8.38 -11.01 6.19
C PRO A 68 -7.43 -9.83 5.94
N ILE A 69 -7.04 -9.12 7.00
CA ILE A 69 -6.05 -8.03 6.91
C ILE A 69 -4.77 -8.47 7.60
N ALA A 70 -3.71 -8.65 6.82
CA ALA A 70 -2.39 -8.99 7.34
C ALA A 70 -1.61 -7.74 7.79
N GLY A 71 -0.76 -7.91 8.79
CA GLY A 71 0.10 -6.85 9.32
C GLY A 71 -0.66 -5.64 9.90
N ALA A 72 -1.91 -5.80 10.31
CA ALA A 72 -2.65 -4.78 11.05
C ALA A 72 -2.09 -4.69 12.47
N LEU A 73 -1.87 -3.47 12.97
CA LEU A 73 -1.51 -3.26 14.37
C LEU A 73 -2.75 -3.33 15.25
N VAL A 74 -2.68 -4.14 16.29
CA VAL A 74 -3.65 -4.24 17.36
C VAL A 74 -2.97 -3.88 18.67
N TYR A 75 -3.48 -2.91 19.43
CA TYR A 75 -2.90 -2.54 20.73
C TYR A 75 -3.95 -2.12 21.75
N LEU A 76 -3.56 -2.12 23.04
CA LEU A 76 -4.39 -1.63 24.15
C LEU A 76 -3.90 -0.27 24.65
N THR A 77 -4.85 0.58 25.01
CA THR A 77 -4.59 1.89 25.64
C THR A 77 -5.69 2.23 26.63
N HIS A 78 -5.36 3.04 27.65
CA HIS A 78 -6.36 3.56 28.60
C HIS A 78 -7.05 4.83 28.11
N GLU A 79 -6.46 5.51 27.14
CA GLU A 79 -6.99 6.74 26.56
C GLU A 79 -7.29 6.54 25.08
N ARG A 80 -8.41 7.10 24.61
CA ARG A 80 -8.75 7.09 23.20
C ARG A 80 -7.66 7.86 22.41
N PRO A 81 -7.03 7.25 21.39
CA PRO A 81 -6.05 7.93 20.58
C PRO A 81 -6.62 9.19 19.90
N ALA A 82 -5.76 10.19 19.68
CA ALA A 82 -6.13 11.39 18.94
C ALA A 82 -6.57 11.03 17.50
N PRO A 83 -7.59 11.71 16.93
CA PRO A 83 -8.01 11.53 15.55
C PRO A 83 -6.86 11.63 14.55
N THR A 84 -6.93 10.87 13.46
CA THR A 84 -5.98 11.01 12.35
C THR A 84 -6.16 12.38 11.69
N PRO A 85 -5.08 13.00 11.17
CA PRO A 85 -5.20 14.24 10.41
C PRO A 85 -6.20 14.07 9.26
N THR A 86 -7.01 15.09 9.00
CA THR A 86 -8.09 14.99 8.01
C THR A 86 -7.66 15.33 6.57
N LYS A 87 -6.41 15.74 6.39
CA LYS A 87 -5.80 16.19 5.13
C LYS A 87 -4.50 15.44 4.94
N VAL A 88 -3.93 15.48 3.75
CA VAL A 88 -2.61 14.89 3.47
C VAL A 88 -1.60 15.32 4.54
N TYR A 89 -0.86 14.34 5.05
CA TYR A 89 0.15 14.52 6.10
C TYR A 89 1.27 13.52 5.90
N CYS A 90 2.47 13.90 6.33
CA CYS A 90 3.61 13.00 6.34
C CYS A 90 3.37 11.94 7.43
N ASP A 91 2.96 10.75 7.04
CA ASP A 91 2.64 9.67 7.97
C ASP A 91 3.93 9.16 8.64
N GLU A 92 4.07 9.44 9.93
CA GLU A 92 5.11 8.85 10.75
C GLU A 92 4.64 7.48 11.25
N CYS A 93 5.53 6.49 11.20
CA CYS A 93 5.21 5.19 11.75
C CYS A 93 4.81 5.32 13.23
N VAL A 94 3.78 4.56 13.61
CA VAL A 94 3.22 4.64 14.95
C VAL A 94 4.28 4.25 15.97
N ARG A 95 4.52 5.16 16.92
CA ARG A 95 5.38 4.97 18.08
C ARG A 95 4.49 4.78 19.29
N LEU A 96 4.41 3.55 19.76
CA LEU A 96 3.71 3.27 21.01
C LEU A 96 4.65 3.50 22.20
N PRO A 97 4.16 3.99 23.35
CA PRO A 97 4.94 4.03 24.57
C PRO A 97 5.57 2.67 24.91
N ALA A 98 6.70 2.70 25.61
CA ALA A 98 7.33 1.48 26.08
C ALA A 98 6.35 0.65 26.92
N ASN A 99 6.34 -0.66 26.69
CA ASN A 99 5.44 -1.63 27.34
C ASN A 99 3.94 -1.50 26.99
N THR A 100 3.55 -0.73 25.97
CA THR A 100 2.18 -0.79 25.45
C THR A 100 1.88 -2.20 24.90
N PRO A 101 0.83 -2.89 25.40
CA PRO A 101 0.37 -4.15 24.84
C PRO A 101 0.07 -4.02 23.34
N GLN A 102 0.73 -4.83 22.50
CA GLN A 102 0.52 -4.79 21.05
C GLN A 102 0.75 -6.16 20.39
N ALA A 103 0.14 -6.35 19.22
CA ALA A 103 0.32 -7.47 18.32
C ALA A 103 0.17 -7.00 16.86
N LEU A 104 0.76 -7.75 15.94
CA LEU A 104 0.49 -7.62 14.50
C LEU A 104 -0.31 -8.83 14.05
N THR A 105 -1.22 -8.64 13.10
CA THR A 105 -1.93 -9.76 12.50
C THR A 105 -1.06 -10.54 11.52
N ASP A 106 -1.24 -11.85 11.48
CA ASP A 106 -0.62 -12.73 10.48
C ASP A 106 -1.32 -12.66 9.12
N GLU A 107 -0.89 -13.48 8.15
CA GLU A 107 -1.46 -13.55 6.79
C GLU A 107 -2.95 -13.97 6.74
N THR A 108 -3.44 -14.60 7.80
CA THR A 108 -4.86 -14.97 7.97
C THR A 108 -5.67 -13.89 8.68
N GLY A 109 -5.01 -12.78 9.06
CA GLY A 109 -5.58 -11.69 9.82
C GLY A 109 -5.70 -11.99 11.31
N ALA A 110 -5.21 -13.13 11.79
CA ALA A 110 -5.31 -13.51 13.20
C ALA A 110 -4.24 -12.79 14.03
N TYR A 111 -4.58 -12.49 15.29
CA TYR A 111 -3.63 -11.93 16.26
C TYR A 111 -3.79 -12.57 17.63
N ASP A 112 -2.70 -12.49 18.41
CA ASP A 112 -2.66 -12.86 19.83
C ASP A 112 -2.04 -11.70 20.62
N LEU A 113 -2.88 -10.93 21.33
CA LEU A 113 -2.51 -9.70 22.01
C LEU A 113 -2.36 -9.94 23.53
N PRO A 114 -1.14 -9.86 24.10
CA PRO A 114 -0.94 -10.03 25.53
C PRO A 114 -1.43 -8.80 26.31
N ALA A 115 -2.43 -8.95 27.16
CA ALA A 115 -2.91 -7.87 28.03
C ALA A 115 -2.13 -7.83 29.35
N THR A 116 -1.82 -6.63 29.84
CA THR A 116 -1.00 -6.42 31.04
C THR A 116 -1.75 -5.77 32.20
N ALA A 117 -2.99 -5.37 31.97
CA ALA A 117 -3.86 -4.75 32.98
C ALA A 117 -5.29 -5.26 32.83
N LEU A 118 -6.00 -5.35 33.96
CA LEU A 118 -7.43 -5.67 34.01
C LEU A 118 -8.27 -4.38 33.94
N GLY A 119 -9.54 -4.51 33.57
CA GLY A 119 -10.50 -3.41 33.61
C GLY A 119 -10.75 -2.75 32.25
N PRO A 120 -11.43 -1.57 32.24
CA PRO A 120 -11.80 -0.87 31.01
C PRO A 120 -10.56 -0.35 30.27
N GLN A 121 -10.48 -0.64 28.98
CA GLN A 121 -9.42 -0.23 28.06
C GLN A 121 -10.01 -0.01 26.67
N PHE A 122 -9.27 0.67 25.80
CA PHE A 122 -9.55 0.69 24.37
C PHE A 122 -8.68 -0.33 23.66
N VAL A 123 -9.31 -1.15 22.81
CA VAL A 123 -8.60 -1.87 21.74
C VAL A 123 -8.59 -0.98 20.50
N VAL A 124 -7.40 -0.83 19.92
CA VAL A 124 -7.18 -0.05 18.70
C VAL A 124 -6.63 -0.96 17.63
N ILE A 125 -7.26 -0.92 16.45
CA ILE A 125 -6.87 -1.70 15.27
C ILE A 125 -6.63 -0.72 14.13
N GLN A 126 -5.48 -0.84 13.46
CA GLN A 126 -5.11 0.07 12.39
C GLN A 126 -4.31 -0.59 11.27
N LYS A 127 -4.58 -0.18 10.04
CA LYS A 127 -3.80 -0.51 8.84
C LYS A 127 -4.11 0.49 7.74
N GLY A 128 -3.09 1.01 7.05
CA GLY A 128 -3.28 1.75 5.80
C GLY A 128 -4.26 2.94 5.87
N GLY A 129 -4.24 3.70 6.97
CA GLY A 129 -5.16 4.82 7.20
C GLY A 129 -6.54 4.45 7.77
N PHE A 130 -6.86 3.15 7.84
CA PHE A 130 -8.05 2.67 8.55
C PHE A 130 -7.74 2.55 10.03
N ARG A 131 -8.67 2.99 10.88
CA ARG A 131 -8.58 2.79 12.32
C ARG A 131 -9.94 2.52 12.95
N ARG A 132 -9.98 1.53 13.85
CA ARG A 132 -11.12 1.22 14.71
C ARG A 132 -10.68 1.28 16.16
N VAL A 133 -11.43 2.02 16.97
CA VAL A 133 -11.25 2.14 18.43
C VAL A 133 -12.51 1.66 19.12
N ARG A 134 -12.39 0.67 20.01
CA ARG A 134 -13.51 0.15 20.81
C ARG A 134 -13.13 0.06 22.27
N GLU A 135 -14.03 0.52 23.13
CA GLU A 135 -13.91 0.26 24.57
C GLU A 135 -14.25 -1.21 24.84
N ILE A 136 -13.40 -1.86 25.62
CA ILE A 136 -13.53 -3.24 26.05
C ILE A 136 -13.23 -3.34 27.54
N TYR A 137 -13.65 -4.44 28.16
CA TYR A 137 -13.28 -4.75 29.54
C TYR A 137 -12.37 -5.99 29.56
N VAL A 138 -11.12 -5.80 29.97
CA VAL A 138 -10.15 -6.89 30.06
C VAL A 138 -10.32 -7.64 31.38
N SER A 139 -10.56 -8.95 31.28
CA SER A 139 -10.66 -9.87 32.41
C SER A 139 -9.42 -10.77 32.47
N LYS A 140 -9.20 -11.45 33.61
CA LYS A 140 -8.08 -12.37 33.77
C LYS A 140 -8.27 -13.61 32.88
N GLY A 141 -7.21 -14.04 32.22
CA GLY A 141 -7.21 -15.20 31.32
C GLY A 141 -7.47 -14.83 29.85
N ASP A 142 -7.55 -15.86 29.01
CA ASP A 142 -7.71 -15.68 27.57
C ASP A 142 -9.15 -15.35 27.18
N ALA A 143 -9.32 -14.47 26.20
CA ALA A 143 -10.61 -14.14 25.61
C ALA A 143 -10.50 -14.00 24.08
N SER A 144 -11.60 -14.29 23.39
CA SER A 144 -11.74 -14.02 21.95
C SER A 144 -12.59 -12.77 21.75
N LEU A 145 -12.10 -11.82 20.97
CA LEU A 145 -12.86 -10.63 20.58
C LEU A 145 -13.67 -10.92 19.32
N PRO A 146 -14.97 -10.57 19.28
CA PRO A 146 -15.81 -10.79 18.11
C PRO A 146 -15.46 -9.83 16.97
N ASP A 147 -15.74 -10.25 15.74
CA ASP A 147 -15.49 -9.49 14.50
C ASP A 147 -16.11 -8.08 14.50
N THR A 148 -17.19 -7.86 15.26
CA THR A 148 -17.82 -6.54 15.43
C THR A 148 -16.91 -5.52 16.11
N LEU A 149 -15.90 -5.97 16.86
CA LEU A 149 -14.88 -5.13 17.47
C LEU A 149 -13.63 -5.02 16.61
N THR A 150 -13.37 -6.00 15.73
CA THR A 150 -12.06 -6.16 15.09
C THR A 150 -12.02 -5.92 13.58
N THR A 151 -13.16 -5.90 12.90
CA THR A 151 -13.24 -5.61 11.46
C THR A 151 -12.90 -4.14 11.19
N LEU A 152 -12.17 -3.82 10.12
CA LEU A 152 -11.91 -2.42 9.74
C LEU A 152 -13.21 -1.69 9.35
N PRO A 153 -13.31 -0.38 9.60
CA PRO A 153 -14.55 0.34 9.36
C PRO A 153 -14.82 0.62 7.87
N PRO A 154 -16.10 0.66 7.44
CA PRO A 154 -16.47 0.98 6.06
C PRO A 154 -16.46 2.49 5.76
N LYS A 155 -16.57 3.33 6.80
CA LYS A 155 -16.55 4.79 6.72
C LYS A 155 -16.08 5.42 8.02
N THR A 156 -15.76 6.71 7.97
CA THR A 156 -15.44 7.50 9.14
C THR A 156 -16.70 7.79 9.98
N ASP A 157 -16.67 7.42 11.25
CA ASP A 157 -17.58 7.81 12.32
C ASP A 157 -16.73 8.08 13.58
N LEU A 158 -16.32 9.34 13.75
CA LEU A 158 -15.41 9.73 14.84
C LEU A 158 -16.03 9.50 16.22
N ALA A 159 -17.36 9.59 16.35
CA ALA A 159 -18.04 9.33 17.61
C ALA A 159 -17.95 7.85 17.99
N ALA A 160 -18.12 6.95 17.00
CA ALA A 160 -17.92 5.52 17.19
C ALA A 160 -16.42 5.12 17.31
N GLY A 161 -15.49 5.99 16.90
CA GLY A 161 -14.05 5.69 16.86
C GLY A 161 -13.62 4.97 15.59
N ASP A 162 -14.31 5.21 14.49
CA ASP A 162 -14.03 4.63 13.18
C ASP A 162 -13.49 5.69 12.23
N GLU A 163 -12.38 5.39 11.56
CA GLU A 163 -11.72 6.27 10.59
C GLU A 163 -11.31 5.48 9.35
N VAL A 164 -11.53 6.09 8.19
CA VAL A 164 -11.18 5.59 6.85
C VAL A 164 -10.40 6.68 6.13
N PRO A 165 -9.39 6.35 5.31
CA PRO A 165 -8.69 7.34 4.51
C PRO A 165 -9.68 8.06 3.58
N ARG A 166 -9.59 9.39 3.53
CA ARG A 166 -10.29 10.19 2.51
C ARG A 166 -9.76 9.86 1.12
N MET A 167 -10.60 9.26 0.29
CA MET A 167 -10.28 8.79 -1.04
C MET A 167 -11.00 9.63 -2.10
N THR A 168 -10.30 9.98 -3.17
CA THR A 168 -10.92 10.54 -4.38
C THR A 168 -10.58 9.69 -5.59
N VAL A 169 -11.60 9.30 -6.34
CA VAL A 169 -11.45 8.70 -7.66
C VAL A 169 -11.71 9.76 -8.71
N VAL A 170 -10.67 10.13 -9.46
CA VAL A 170 -10.81 10.98 -10.63
C VAL A 170 -11.19 10.09 -11.80
N HIS A 171 -12.49 10.02 -12.07
CA HIS A 171 -13.08 9.03 -12.97
C HIS A 171 -12.46 9.13 -14.37
N GLY A 172 -11.88 8.03 -14.83
CA GLY A 172 -11.47 7.83 -16.22
C GLY A 172 -12.61 7.23 -17.04
N ALA A 173 -12.36 6.99 -18.32
CA ALA A 173 -13.32 6.26 -19.16
C ALA A 173 -13.31 4.75 -18.94
N TYR A 174 -12.26 4.23 -18.29
CA TYR A 174 -12.05 2.83 -17.98
C TYR A 174 -11.65 2.68 -16.51
N ASP A 175 -11.67 1.43 -16.04
CA ASP A 175 -11.55 1.04 -14.63
C ASP A 175 -12.65 1.60 -13.72
N GLU A 176 -13.19 0.72 -12.88
CA GLU A 176 -14.13 1.09 -11.83
C GLU A 176 -13.51 0.72 -10.49
N ILE A 177 -12.39 1.36 -10.16
CA ILE A 177 -11.68 1.07 -8.91
C ILE A 177 -12.56 1.34 -7.68
N GLU A 178 -13.49 2.30 -7.77
CA GLU A 178 -14.52 2.53 -6.76
C GLU A 178 -15.43 1.31 -6.57
N ALA A 179 -15.72 0.54 -7.63
CA ALA A 179 -16.46 -0.71 -7.51
C ALA A 179 -15.63 -1.77 -6.78
N SER A 180 -14.32 -1.87 -7.05
CA SER A 180 -13.42 -2.75 -6.28
C SER A 180 -13.34 -2.35 -4.80
N LEU A 181 -13.26 -1.05 -4.49
CA LEU A 181 -13.29 -0.53 -3.12
C LEU A 181 -14.63 -0.85 -2.43
N GLN A 182 -15.75 -0.73 -3.13
CA GLN A 182 -17.07 -1.10 -2.61
C GLN A 182 -17.18 -2.62 -2.36
N LYS A 183 -16.61 -3.47 -3.23
CA LYS A 183 -16.53 -4.93 -2.99
C LYS A 183 -15.65 -5.28 -1.77
N LEU A 184 -14.65 -4.45 -1.45
CA LEU A 184 -13.88 -4.54 -0.19
C LEU A 184 -14.71 -4.12 1.04
N GLY A 185 -15.86 -3.48 0.81
CA GLY A 185 -16.84 -3.06 1.81
C GLY A 185 -16.74 -1.58 2.18
N ILE A 186 -16.00 -0.77 1.42
CA ILE A 186 -15.96 0.68 1.62
C ILE A 186 -17.32 1.28 1.30
N ASP A 187 -17.87 2.04 2.23
CA ASP A 187 -19.14 2.76 2.02
C ASP A 187 -18.92 3.83 0.93
N PRO A 188 -19.81 3.96 -0.06
CA PRO A 188 -19.69 4.96 -1.11
C PRO A 188 -19.51 6.39 -0.60
N SER A 189 -20.03 6.71 0.59
CA SER A 189 -19.85 8.04 1.22
C SER A 189 -18.40 8.34 1.65
N ALA A 190 -17.54 7.32 1.73
CA ALA A 190 -16.12 7.48 2.02
C ALA A 190 -15.27 7.76 0.75
N ILE A 191 -15.88 7.73 -0.44
CA ILE A 191 -15.21 7.91 -1.73
C ILE A 191 -15.81 9.13 -2.42
N GLU A 192 -14.99 10.14 -2.69
CA GLU A 192 -15.38 11.22 -3.59
C GLU A 192 -15.13 10.79 -5.04
N ILE A 193 -16.17 10.84 -5.88
CA ILE A 193 -16.03 10.60 -7.32
C ILE A 193 -15.99 11.96 -8.03
N VAL A 194 -14.87 12.26 -8.68
CA VAL A 194 -14.74 13.41 -9.58
C VAL A 194 -15.09 12.94 -10.99
N GLN A 195 -16.38 13.06 -11.33
CA GLN A 195 -16.93 12.68 -12.64
C GLN A 195 -17.17 13.93 -13.51
N SER A 196 -17.03 13.81 -14.83
CA SER A 196 -17.38 14.88 -15.76
C SER A 196 -18.10 14.38 -17.01
N ALA A 197 -19.14 15.11 -17.44
CA ALA A 197 -19.84 14.86 -18.70
C ALA A 197 -19.03 15.26 -19.94
N LEU A 198 -18.03 16.14 -19.77
CA LEU A 198 -16.97 16.42 -20.74
C LEU A 198 -15.69 15.83 -20.16
N ILE A 199 -15.18 14.75 -20.76
CA ILE A 199 -13.97 14.07 -20.29
C ILE A 199 -12.89 15.12 -20.00
N GLY A 200 -12.42 15.14 -18.75
CA GLY A 200 -11.33 16.01 -18.33
C GLY A 200 -11.70 17.34 -17.67
N GLN A 201 -12.93 17.88 -17.72
CA GLN A 201 -13.19 19.21 -17.11
C GLN A 201 -13.17 19.16 -15.57
N ALA A 202 -13.97 18.27 -14.97
CA ALA A 202 -13.99 18.13 -13.49
C ALA A 202 -12.63 17.63 -12.97
N ALA A 203 -12.01 16.70 -13.70
CA ALA A 203 -10.65 16.24 -13.43
C ALA A 203 -9.63 17.39 -13.46
N THR A 204 -9.66 18.24 -14.50
CA THR A 204 -8.82 19.45 -14.58
C THR A 204 -9.06 20.35 -13.38
N ALA A 205 -10.32 20.65 -13.06
CA ALA A 205 -10.67 21.55 -11.96
C ALA A 205 -10.22 21.00 -10.59
N PHE A 206 -10.30 19.70 -10.38
CA PHE A 206 -9.81 19.04 -9.17
C PHE A 206 -8.27 19.04 -9.13
N LEU A 207 -7.61 18.53 -10.17
CA LEU A 207 -6.17 18.33 -10.20
C LEU A 207 -5.37 19.64 -10.23
N LYS A 208 -5.94 20.73 -10.76
CA LYS A 208 -5.33 22.07 -10.70
C LYS A 208 -5.52 22.76 -9.35
N ASP A 209 -6.45 22.30 -8.52
CA ASP A 209 -6.72 22.86 -7.20
C ASP A 209 -5.95 22.10 -6.13
N ALA A 210 -4.75 22.60 -5.80
CA ALA A 210 -3.88 22.01 -4.79
C ALA A 210 -4.57 21.84 -3.43
N ALA A 211 -5.50 22.74 -3.06
CA ALA A 211 -6.20 22.64 -1.78
C ALA A 211 -7.17 21.46 -1.76
N LYS A 212 -7.84 21.17 -2.88
CA LYS A 212 -8.69 19.98 -3.02
C LYS A 212 -7.90 18.69 -3.04
N VAL A 213 -6.82 18.64 -3.81
CA VAL A 213 -5.94 17.46 -3.86
C VAL A 213 -5.36 17.16 -2.47
N ASN A 214 -4.89 18.19 -1.76
CA ASN A 214 -4.32 18.04 -0.41
C ASN A 214 -5.36 17.79 0.70
N ASP A 215 -6.66 17.93 0.43
CA ASP A 215 -7.73 17.54 1.37
C ASP A 215 -8.01 16.02 1.34
N ARG A 216 -7.21 15.26 0.58
CA ARG A 216 -7.31 13.81 0.43
C ARG A 216 -6.11 13.10 1.05
N HIS A 217 -6.28 11.81 1.32
CA HIS A 217 -5.17 10.92 1.65
C HIS A 217 -4.74 10.11 0.42
N ILE A 218 -5.71 9.71 -0.39
CA ILE A 218 -5.49 8.88 -1.58
C ILE A 218 -6.21 9.51 -2.78
N VAL A 219 -5.49 9.65 -3.88
CA VAL A 219 -6.03 10.04 -5.19
C VAL A 219 -5.82 8.88 -6.16
N PHE A 220 -6.91 8.45 -6.77
CA PHE A 220 -6.95 7.42 -7.80
C PHE A 220 -7.13 8.08 -9.16
N LEU A 221 -6.26 7.75 -10.11
CA LEU A 221 -6.32 8.12 -11.53
C LEU A 221 -6.54 6.85 -12.38
N PRO A 222 -7.73 6.22 -12.30
CA PRO A 222 -8.12 5.08 -13.13
C PRO A 222 -8.06 5.42 -14.63
N CYS A 223 -7.76 4.44 -15.48
CA CYS A 223 -7.45 4.59 -16.90
C CYS A 223 -8.48 5.43 -17.69
N GLY A 224 -8.01 6.29 -18.61
CA GLY A 224 -8.83 6.75 -19.74
C GLY A 224 -9.31 8.21 -19.74
N ASP A 225 -8.43 9.20 -19.59
CA ASP A 225 -8.67 10.59 -20.00
C ASP A 225 -8.36 10.83 -21.50
N PHE A 226 -7.69 9.87 -22.13
CA PHE A 226 -7.32 9.84 -23.55
C PHE A 226 -8.14 8.80 -24.32
N THR A 227 -9.45 9.01 -24.47
CA THR A 227 -10.30 8.13 -25.30
C THR A 227 -10.39 8.60 -26.73
N GLN A 228 -10.01 7.76 -27.68
CA GLN A 228 -10.38 7.95 -29.08
C GLN A 228 -11.85 7.55 -29.30
N PRO A 229 -12.65 8.34 -30.05
CA PRO A 229 -12.28 9.57 -30.75
C PRO A 229 -12.41 10.86 -29.89
N PRO A 230 -11.81 11.98 -30.33
CA PRO A 230 -11.74 13.28 -29.64
C PRO A 230 -13.07 13.84 -29.08
N PRO A 231 -13.01 14.79 -28.11
CA PRO A 231 -11.83 15.55 -27.67
C PRO A 231 -11.02 14.84 -26.57
N ASN A 232 -9.78 14.49 -26.90
CA ASN A 232 -8.80 13.99 -25.93
C ASN A 232 -8.24 15.18 -25.15
N THR A 233 -8.26 15.12 -23.82
CA THR A 233 -7.53 16.08 -22.99
C THR A 233 -6.38 15.37 -22.33
N ASP A 234 -5.16 15.63 -22.78
CA ASP A 234 -3.95 15.13 -22.11
C ASP A 234 -3.68 15.97 -20.85
N LEU A 235 -4.25 15.53 -19.72
CA LEU A 235 -4.08 16.21 -18.43
C LEU A 235 -2.68 16.01 -17.85
N SER A 236 -2.02 14.90 -18.21
CA SER A 236 -0.67 14.57 -17.74
C SER A 236 0.38 15.58 -18.23
N ALA A 237 0.12 16.28 -19.33
CA ALA A 237 1.00 17.35 -19.87
C ALA A 237 0.97 18.63 -19.03
N ASP A 238 -0.08 18.87 -18.25
CA ASP A 238 -0.29 20.13 -17.57
C ASP A 238 0.67 20.29 -16.39
N LYS A 239 1.53 21.31 -16.45
CA LYS A 239 2.58 21.54 -15.43
C LYS A 239 2.02 21.81 -14.04
N THR A 240 0.87 22.47 -13.92
CA THR A 240 0.22 22.73 -12.62
C THR A 240 -0.27 21.43 -12.02
N ILE A 241 -0.87 20.55 -12.82
CA ILE A 241 -1.30 19.22 -12.36
C ILE A 241 -0.08 18.41 -11.90
N GLN A 242 1.00 18.38 -12.68
CA GLN A 242 2.22 17.67 -12.28
C GLN A 242 2.81 18.23 -10.97
N ASP A 243 2.84 19.55 -10.80
CA ASP A 243 3.36 20.18 -9.57
C ASP A 243 2.48 19.86 -8.36
N ASN A 244 1.16 19.90 -8.50
CA ASN A 244 0.22 19.56 -7.45
C ASN A 244 0.33 18.08 -7.05
N LEU A 245 0.44 17.17 -8.03
CA LEU A 245 0.60 15.74 -7.76
C LEU A 245 1.94 15.43 -7.09
N ARG A 246 3.05 16.05 -7.53
CA ARG A 246 4.35 15.92 -6.84
C ARG A 246 4.26 16.42 -5.41
N ALA A 247 3.70 17.60 -5.19
CA ALA A 247 3.56 18.19 -3.86
C ALA A 247 2.66 17.35 -2.94
N PHE A 248 1.55 16.85 -3.47
CA PHE A 248 0.64 15.95 -2.76
C PHE A 248 1.36 14.69 -2.29
N VAL A 249 2.04 13.98 -3.19
CA VAL A 249 2.78 12.76 -2.82
C VAL A 249 3.91 13.10 -1.86
N ALA A 250 4.68 14.16 -2.10
CA ALA A 250 5.75 14.59 -1.20
C ALA A 250 5.25 14.88 0.23
N ALA A 251 4.04 15.42 0.36
CA ALA A 251 3.38 15.70 1.63
C ALA A 251 2.81 14.46 2.34
N GLY A 252 2.92 13.26 1.75
CA GLY A 252 2.38 12.02 2.30
C GLY A 252 1.16 11.48 1.56
N GLY A 253 0.79 12.07 0.43
CA GLY A 253 -0.29 11.61 -0.42
C GLY A 253 0.02 10.25 -1.05
N ARG A 254 -1.03 9.49 -1.31
CA ARG A 254 -0.96 8.21 -2.02
C ARG A 254 -1.61 8.37 -3.37
N LEU A 255 -0.81 8.21 -4.42
CA LEU A 255 -1.27 8.35 -5.80
C LEU A 255 -1.31 6.97 -6.44
N TYR A 256 -2.49 6.52 -6.85
CA TYR A 256 -2.64 5.29 -7.61
C TYR A 256 -3.09 5.59 -9.04
N VAL A 257 -2.37 5.05 -10.02
CA VAL A 257 -2.57 5.34 -11.45
C VAL A 257 -2.59 4.02 -12.23
N THR A 258 -3.43 3.92 -13.25
CA THR A 258 -3.54 2.67 -14.02
C THR A 258 -3.40 2.86 -15.51
N ASP A 259 -2.80 1.83 -16.14
CA ASP A 259 -2.75 1.59 -17.58
C ASP A 259 -2.44 2.85 -18.41
N TRP A 260 -3.36 3.32 -19.28
CA TRP A 260 -3.10 4.44 -20.18
C TRP A 260 -2.76 5.75 -19.47
N HIS A 261 -3.10 5.89 -18.19
CA HIS A 261 -2.63 7.01 -17.38
C HIS A 261 -1.15 6.91 -16.96
N TYR A 262 -0.38 5.96 -17.49
CA TYR A 262 1.06 5.88 -17.25
C TYR A 262 1.79 7.20 -17.55
N ASP A 263 1.28 8.04 -18.45
CA ASP A 263 1.86 9.36 -18.74
C ASP A 263 1.87 10.28 -17.50
N PHE A 264 0.89 10.16 -16.59
CA PHE A 264 0.95 10.86 -15.30
C PHE A 264 2.17 10.44 -14.49
N ILE A 265 2.57 9.17 -14.55
CA ILE A 265 3.79 8.69 -13.89
C ILE A 265 5.02 9.15 -14.66
N ALA A 266 5.09 8.86 -15.96
CA ALA A 266 6.26 9.13 -16.79
C ALA A 266 6.65 10.61 -16.81
N ARG A 267 5.67 11.52 -16.75
CA ARG A 267 5.90 12.98 -16.82
C ARG A 267 6.00 13.64 -15.45
N THR A 268 5.26 13.15 -14.46
CA THR A 268 5.28 13.75 -13.11
C THR A 268 6.47 13.25 -12.28
N PHE A 269 6.84 11.97 -12.45
CA PHE A 269 7.88 11.27 -11.72
C PHE A 269 8.84 10.57 -12.70
N PRO A 270 9.55 11.32 -13.56
CA PRO A 270 10.36 10.74 -14.62
C PRO A 270 11.46 9.85 -14.06
N ALA A 271 11.89 8.88 -14.88
CA ALA A 271 12.98 7.95 -14.64
C ALA A 271 12.75 6.84 -13.60
N PHE A 272 11.72 6.86 -12.74
CA PHE A 272 11.46 5.71 -11.84
C PHE A 272 11.00 4.46 -12.60
N VAL A 273 10.23 4.63 -13.67
CA VAL A 273 9.64 3.54 -14.46
C VAL A 273 9.84 3.84 -15.94
N ASP A 274 10.43 2.88 -16.66
CA ASP A 274 10.54 2.93 -18.12
C ASP A 274 9.36 2.15 -18.71
N PHE A 275 8.48 2.85 -19.42
CA PHE A 275 7.30 2.28 -20.07
C PHE A 275 7.60 1.91 -21.52
N ALA A 276 7.11 0.75 -21.96
CA ALA A 276 7.33 0.25 -23.32
C ALA A 276 6.68 1.17 -24.35
N GLY A 277 7.46 1.64 -25.33
CA GLY A 277 6.98 2.51 -26.40
C GLY A 277 6.70 3.97 -25.98
N ALA A 278 6.94 4.33 -24.72
CA ALA A 278 6.71 5.69 -24.25
C ALA A 278 7.68 6.71 -24.88
N SER A 279 7.13 7.89 -25.19
CA SER A 279 7.81 9.04 -25.77
C SER A 279 7.16 10.35 -25.27
N ALA A 280 7.57 11.49 -25.82
CA ALA A 280 6.93 12.78 -25.51
C ALA A 280 5.47 12.88 -26.03
N THR A 281 5.08 12.03 -26.98
CA THR A 281 3.71 11.99 -27.51
C THR A 281 2.78 11.35 -26.49
N ALA A 282 1.64 11.99 -26.21
CA ALA A 282 0.58 11.46 -25.35
C ALA A 282 0.16 10.07 -25.78
N CYS A 283 0.02 9.17 -24.81
CA CYS A 283 -0.39 7.79 -24.98
C CYS A 283 0.49 6.98 -25.96
N SER A 284 1.76 7.36 -26.17
CA SER A 284 2.64 6.63 -27.10
C SER A 284 2.96 5.19 -26.68
N GLY A 285 2.90 4.90 -25.37
CA GLY A 285 2.98 3.55 -24.82
C GLY A 285 1.63 2.84 -24.64
N CYS A 286 0.52 3.49 -25.01
CA CYS A 286 -0.82 2.90 -24.92
C CYS A 286 -1.03 1.89 -26.03
N GLY A 287 -1.08 0.61 -25.69
CA GLY A 287 -1.41 -0.44 -26.64
C GLY A 287 -2.87 -0.35 -27.09
N HIS A 288 -3.12 -0.61 -28.37
CA HIS A 288 -4.48 -0.76 -28.92
C HIS A 288 -5.02 -2.19 -28.85
N LEU A 289 -4.15 -3.14 -28.48
CA LEU A 289 -4.50 -4.53 -28.25
C LEU A 289 -4.14 -4.87 -26.80
N THR A 290 -5.15 -5.35 -26.07
CA THR A 290 -4.94 -5.91 -24.74
C THR A 290 -4.09 -7.16 -24.80
N TYR A 291 -3.37 -7.43 -23.72
CA TYR A 291 -2.85 -8.76 -23.42
C TYR A 291 -3.22 -9.18 -22.00
N ASP A 292 -3.31 -10.49 -21.85
CA ASP A 292 -3.44 -11.15 -20.55
C ASP A 292 -2.08 -11.79 -20.22
N ALA A 293 -1.74 -11.85 -18.93
CA ALA A 293 -0.48 -12.40 -18.48
C ALA A 293 -0.67 -13.24 -17.21
N ALA A 294 -0.05 -14.41 -17.15
CA ALA A 294 0.01 -15.16 -15.89
C ALA A 294 0.74 -14.31 -14.84
N ALA A 295 0.09 -14.08 -13.70
CA ALA A 295 0.63 -13.27 -12.62
C ALA A 295 1.76 -14.03 -11.91
N THR A 296 2.88 -13.34 -11.74
CA THR A 296 3.98 -13.75 -10.86
C THR A 296 4.00 -12.81 -9.67
N LEU A 297 3.77 -13.33 -8.47
CA LEU A 297 3.81 -12.54 -7.23
C LEU A 297 5.27 -12.34 -6.84
N SER A 298 5.75 -11.11 -7.00
CA SER A 298 7.14 -10.73 -6.75
C SER A 298 7.37 -10.36 -5.28
N ASP A 299 6.35 -9.88 -4.58
CA ASP A 299 6.40 -9.64 -3.13
C ASP A 299 6.02 -10.93 -2.35
N PRO A 300 6.91 -11.46 -1.48
CA PRO A 300 6.64 -12.68 -0.72
C PRO A 300 5.44 -12.55 0.22
N GLY A 301 5.24 -11.37 0.78
CA GLY A 301 4.18 -11.16 1.75
C GLY A 301 2.80 -11.05 1.11
N LEU A 302 2.70 -10.37 -0.03
CA LEU A 302 1.51 -10.40 -0.88
C LEU A 302 1.22 -11.84 -1.32
N ALA A 303 2.25 -12.62 -1.66
CA ALA A 303 2.11 -14.04 -1.99
C ALA A 303 1.56 -14.87 -0.83
N SER A 304 2.07 -14.67 0.39
CA SER A 304 1.56 -15.34 1.59
C SER A 304 0.12 -14.95 1.90
N TRP A 305 -0.21 -13.66 1.85
CA TRP A 305 -1.57 -13.16 2.12
C TRP A 305 -2.61 -13.64 1.09
N LEU A 306 -2.26 -13.64 -0.20
CA LEU A 306 -3.13 -14.22 -1.23
C LEU A 306 -3.21 -15.74 -1.11
N GLY A 307 -2.11 -16.40 -0.76
CA GLY A 307 -2.04 -17.84 -0.50
C GLY A 307 -2.96 -18.28 0.65
N ALA A 308 -3.01 -17.52 1.75
CA ALA A 308 -3.92 -17.73 2.87
C ALA A 308 -5.40 -17.65 2.46
N GLN A 309 -5.70 -16.91 1.39
CA GLN A 309 -7.02 -16.81 0.77
C GLN A 309 -7.25 -17.83 -0.34
N SER A 310 -6.41 -18.86 -0.44
CA SER A 310 -6.42 -19.88 -1.51
C SER A 310 -6.20 -19.32 -2.92
N LEU A 311 -5.56 -18.15 -3.06
CA LEU A 311 -5.23 -17.55 -4.35
C LEU A 311 -3.71 -17.62 -4.61
N LYS A 312 -3.25 -18.76 -5.15
CA LYS A 312 -1.82 -19.01 -5.42
C LYS A 312 -1.38 -18.61 -6.83
N SER A 313 -2.32 -18.53 -7.76
CA SER A 313 -2.06 -18.20 -9.16
C SER A 313 -3.29 -17.54 -9.77
N PHE A 314 -3.09 -16.59 -10.67
CA PHE A 314 -4.14 -15.92 -11.41
C PHE A 314 -3.59 -15.31 -12.69
N THR A 315 -4.49 -14.81 -13.52
CA THR A 315 -4.14 -14.08 -14.75
C THR A 315 -4.42 -12.60 -14.52
N LEU A 316 -3.46 -11.75 -14.86
CA LEU A 316 -3.66 -10.32 -15.05
C LEU A 316 -4.37 -10.13 -16.38
N GLN A 317 -5.59 -9.61 -16.33
CA GLN A 317 -6.40 -9.43 -17.52
C GLN A 317 -6.45 -7.96 -17.93
N LYS A 318 -6.61 -7.71 -19.22
CA LYS A 318 -6.81 -6.36 -19.77
C LYS A 318 -5.64 -5.41 -19.50
N ASN A 319 -4.44 -5.81 -19.90
CA ASN A 319 -3.28 -4.91 -19.88
C ASN A 319 -3.13 -4.25 -21.25
N TYR A 320 -3.12 -2.93 -21.31
CA TYR A 320 -2.83 -2.19 -22.54
C TYR A 320 -1.48 -1.47 -22.51
N THR A 321 -0.93 -1.22 -21.32
CA THR A 321 0.40 -0.64 -21.13
C THR A 321 1.37 -1.69 -20.59
N ALA A 322 2.66 -1.57 -20.91
CA ALA A 322 3.71 -2.45 -20.38
C ALA A 322 4.86 -1.66 -19.77
N ILE A 323 5.46 -2.21 -18.71
CA ILE A 323 6.67 -1.68 -18.07
C ILE A 323 7.89 -2.45 -18.60
N ASP A 324 8.89 -1.77 -19.13
CA ASP A 324 10.14 -2.41 -19.54
C ASP A 324 11.04 -2.71 -18.33
N ARG A 325 11.18 -1.73 -17.43
CA ARG A 325 11.92 -1.88 -16.17
C ARG A 325 11.59 -0.78 -15.18
N VAL A 326 12.02 -0.99 -13.94
CA VAL A 326 12.06 0.04 -12.90
C VAL A 326 13.51 0.43 -12.63
N ASN A 327 13.74 1.70 -12.26
CA ASN A 327 15.08 2.21 -12.02
C ASN A 327 15.22 2.72 -10.57
N PRO A 328 16.22 2.24 -9.81
CA PRO A 328 16.61 2.85 -8.54
C PRO A 328 17.14 4.27 -8.75
N LEU A 329 16.64 5.24 -7.99
CA LEU A 329 17.05 6.64 -8.07
C LEU A 329 17.48 7.16 -6.69
N PRO A 330 18.42 8.13 -6.61
CA PRO A 330 18.71 8.79 -5.34
C PRO A 330 17.48 9.55 -4.83
N ASP A 331 17.26 9.54 -3.51
CA ASP A 331 16.27 10.37 -2.84
C ASP A 331 16.81 11.80 -2.72
N PRO A 332 16.29 12.78 -3.46
CA PRO A 332 16.78 14.16 -3.41
C PRO A 332 16.39 14.87 -2.10
N THR A 333 15.47 14.29 -1.32
CA THR A 333 14.93 14.89 -0.09
C THR A 333 15.59 14.36 1.17
N SER A 334 16.36 13.26 1.06
CA SER A 334 17.00 12.64 2.21
C SER A 334 18.28 13.37 2.63
N ALA A 335 18.40 13.66 3.93
CA ALA A 335 19.61 14.26 4.51
C ALA A 335 20.83 13.32 4.46
N THR A 336 20.60 12.01 4.35
CA THR A 336 21.61 10.98 4.13
C THR A 336 21.42 10.35 2.75
N PRO A 337 22.49 9.92 2.05
CA PRO A 337 22.34 9.23 0.78
C PRO A 337 21.42 8.00 0.91
N LYS A 338 20.22 8.11 0.34
CA LYS A 338 19.21 7.06 0.30
C LYS A 338 18.87 6.81 -1.18
N THR A 339 18.78 5.55 -1.56
CA THR A 339 18.27 5.16 -2.88
C THR A 339 16.83 4.72 -2.73
N ILE A 340 15.95 5.29 -3.53
CA ILE A 340 14.56 4.83 -3.70
C ILE A 340 14.58 3.80 -4.83
N THR A 341 14.34 2.54 -4.47
CA THR A 341 14.16 1.45 -5.43
C THR A 341 12.67 1.21 -5.58
N PRO A 342 12.07 1.37 -6.78
CA PRO A 342 10.69 0.98 -6.99
C PRO A 342 10.50 -0.51 -6.66
N HIS A 343 9.48 -0.78 -5.85
CA HIS A 343 9.10 -2.12 -5.47
C HIS A 343 8.20 -2.73 -6.54
N VAL A 344 8.51 -3.94 -6.98
CA VAL A 344 7.69 -4.71 -7.92
C VAL A 344 6.87 -5.71 -7.13
N TRP A 345 5.55 -5.53 -7.11
CA TRP A 345 4.61 -6.37 -6.36
C TRP A 345 4.19 -7.59 -7.17
N VAL A 346 3.84 -7.35 -8.44
CA VAL A 346 3.34 -8.35 -9.37
C VAL A 346 4.01 -8.12 -10.71
N SER A 347 4.40 -9.22 -11.36
CA SER A 347 4.95 -9.24 -12.72
C SER A 347 4.12 -10.15 -13.61
N GLY A 348 4.26 -10.02 -14.93
CA GLY A 348 3.60 -10.88 -15.90
C GLY A 348 4.39 -10.97 -17.20
N SER A 349 4.16 -12.04 -17.96
CA SER A 349 4.73 -12.23 -19.30
C SER A 349 3.62 -12.12 -20.35
N ARG A 350 3.86 -11.28 -21.36
CA ARG A 350 3.02 -11.19 -22.56
C ARG A 350 3.44 -12.25 -23.56
N ASP A 351 2.52 -13.13 -23.95
CA ASP A 351 2.69 -14.12 -25.02
C ASP A 351 3.96 -14.99 -24.89
N GLY A 352 4.36 -15.33 -23.66
CA GLY A 352 5.56 -16.12 -23.38
C GLY A 352 6.89 -15.36 -23.54
N GLY A 353 6.84 -14.04 -23.69
CA GLY A 353 8.01 -13.16 -23.69
C GLY A 353 8.65 -12.99 -22.30
N PRO A 354 9.58 -12.03 -22.14
CA PRO A 354 10.19 -11.75 -20.85
C PRO A 354 9.14 -11.39 -19.78
N VAL A 355 9.37 -11.85 -18.55
CA VAL A 355 8.58 -11.43 -17.38
C VAL A 355 8.90 -9.96 -17.12
N LYS A 356 7.85 -9.13 -17.07
CA LYS A 356 7.93 -7.69 -16.89
C LYS A 356 7.12 -7.26 -15.66
N PRO A 357 7.50 -6.16 -14.97
CA PRO A 357 6.68 -5.61 -13.90
C PRO A 357 5.28 -5.27 -14.40
N ALA A 358 4.28 -5.50 -13.55
CA ALA A 358 2.87 -5.20 -13.84
C ALA A 358 2.24 -4.33 -12.74
N THR A 359 2.64 -4.51 -11.48
CA THR A 359 2.27 -3.62 -10.36
C THR A 359 3.53 -3.14 -9.67
N VAL A 360 3.75 -1.83 -9.64
CA VAL A 360 4.96 -1.22 -9.08
C VAL A 360 4.60 -0.05 -8.18
N SER A 361 5.40 0.17 -7.13
CA SER A 361 5.29 1.39 -6.32
C SER A 361 6.64 1.98 -6.00
N PHE A 362 6.70 3.29 -5.77
CA PHE A 362 7.90 3.96 -5.31
C PHE A 362 7.56 5.12 -4.38
N GLU A 363 8.51 5.48 -3.53
CA GLU A 363 8.39 6.60 -2.60
C GLU A 363 8.68 7.92 -3.31
N HIS A 364 8.02 9.00 -2.88
CA HIS A 364 8.39 10.36 -3.23
C HIS A 364 8.07 11.26 -2.03
N GLY A 365 9.11 11.78 -1.37
CA GLY A 365 8.96 12.41 -0.06
C GLY A 365 8.31 11.44 0.94
N CYS A 366 7.26 11.90 1.64
CA CYS A 366 6.55 11.07 2.63
C CYS A 366 5.48 10.13 2.03
N GLY A 367 5.17 10.28 0.74
CA GLY A 367 4.11 9.54 0.08
C GLY A 367 4.61 8.39 -0.77
N ARG A 368 3.67 7.80 -1.50
CA ARG A 368 3.95 6.74 -2.47
C ARG A 368 3.12 6.91 -3.73
N VAL A 369 3.73 6.53 -4.84
CA VAL A 369 3.07 6.33 -6.13
C VAL A 369 2.93 4.83 -6.34
N LEU A 370 1.73 4.39 -6.72
CA LEU A 370 1.41 3.03 -7.13
C LEU A 370 0.93 3.05 -8.58
N PHE A 371 1.41 2.12 -9.39
CA PHE A 371 0.95 1.93 -10.76
C PHE A 371 0.66 0.47 -11.04
N SER A 372 -0.40 0.20 -11.81
CA SER A 372 -0.65 -1.13 -12.38
C SER A 372 -0.98 -1.08 -13.87
N THR A 373 -0.53 -2.10 -14.61
CA THR A 373 -0.76 -2.22 -16.06
C THR A 373 -2.13 -2.79 -16.43
N TYR A 374 -2.80 -3.48 -15.50
CA TYR A 374 -4.08 -4.14 -15.75
C TYR A 374 -5.25 -3.31 -15.25
N HIS A 375 -6.38 -3.47 -15.92
CA HIS A 375 -7.63 -2.82 -15.56
C HIS A 375 -8.29 -3.45 -14.32
N THR A 376 -9.12 -2.68 -13.62
CA THR A 376 -10.06 -3.18 -12.60
C THR A 376 -11.48 -2.77 -12.97
N GLU A 377 -12.05 -3.42 -13.98
CA GLU A 377 -13.43 -3.23 -14.40
C GLU A 377 -14.38 -4.15 -13.59
N PRO A 378 -15.70 -3.88 -13.57
CA PRO A 378 -16.67 -4.65 -12.78
C PRO A 378 -17.00 -6.00 -13.42
N PHE A 379 -15.99 -6.83 -13.68
CA PHE A 379 -16.15 -8.16 -14.31
C PHE A 379 -17.01 -9.14 -13.49
N SER A 380 -17.23 -8.84 -12.22
CA SER A 380 -17.85 -9.72 -11.24
C SER A 380 -18.48 -8.90 -10.11
N THR A 381 -19.48 -9.48 -9.44
CA THR A 381 -20.07 -8.94 -8.21
C THR A 381 -19.17 -9.14 -6.98
N THR A 382 -18.11 -9.93 -7.10
CA THR A 382 -17.10 -10.18 -6.06
C THR A 382 -15.72 -9.75 -6.52
N LEU A 383 -14.79 -9.58 -5.58
CA LEU A 383 -13.39 -9.27 -5.91
C LEU A 383 -12.76 -10.38 -6.75
N THR A 384 -12.42 -10.04 -7.98
CA THR A 384 -11.59 -10.86 -8.87
C THR A 384 -10.18 -11.03 -8.28
N PRO A 385 -9.42 -12.05 -8.71
CA PRO A 385 -8.04 -12.23 -8.29
C PRO A 385 -7.14 -11.00 -8.40
N GLN A 386 -7.19 -10.28 -9.52
CA GLN A 386 -6.36 -9.09 -9.74
C GLN A 386 -6.80 -7.89 -8.90
N GLU A 387 -8.11 -7.73 -8.65
CA GLU A 387 -8.61 -6.73 -7.70
C GLU A 387 -8.15 -7.05 -6.27
N ARG A 388 -8.15 -8.32 -5.84
CA ARG A 388 -7.63 -8.70 -4.52
C ARG A 388 -6.15 -8.39 -4.38
N ALA A 389 -5.34 -8.77 -5.38
CA ALA A 389 -3.92 -8.47 -5.39
C ALA A 389 -3.67 -6.96 -5.29
N LEU A 390 -4.37 -6.16 -6.10
CA LEU A 390 -4.27 -4.71 -6.08
C LEU A 390 -4.67 -4.10 -4.71
N LEU A 391 -5.80 -4.52 -4.15
CA LEU A 391 -6.28 -3.99 -2.86
C LEU A 391 -5.35 -4.38 -1.71
N GLY A 392 -4.73 -5.56 -1.77
CA GLY A 392 -3.65 -5.95 -0.86
C GLY A 392 -2.47 -4.98 -0.95
N VAL A 393 -2.02 -4.67 -2.17
CA VAL A 393 -0.96 -3.67 -2.38
C VAL A 393 -1.39 -2.29 -1.87
N LEU A 394 -2.63 -1.85 -2.11
CA LEU A 394 -3.14 -0.58 -1.60
C LEU A 394 -3.05 -0.47 -0.07
N LEU A 395 -3.39 -1.53 0.66
CA LEU A 395 -3.27 -1.56 2.13
C LEU A 395 -1.82 -1.44 2.61
N GLU A 396 -0.87 -2.03 1.88
CA GLU A 396 0.56 -1.93 2.20
C GLU A 396 1.15 -0.57 1.82
N VAL A 397 0.88 -0.05 0.64
CA VAL A 397 1.44 1.25 0.24
C VAL A 397 0.90 2.39 1.12
N ASN A 398 -0.24 2.20 1.80
CA ASN A 398 -0.81 3.18 2.72
C ASN A 398 -0.23 3.17 4.14
N VAL A 399 0.71 2.28 4.49
CA VAL A 399 1.45 2.39 5.76
C VAL A 399 2.63 3.38 5.63
N CYS A 400 3.21 3.81 6.74
CA CYS A 400 4.38 4.71 6.75
C CYS A 400 5.57 4.16 5.93
N ASN A 401 6.47 5.05 5.52
CA ASN A 401 7.64 4.66 4.70
C ASN A 401 8.73 3.92 5.47
N ALA A 402 8.85 4.14 6.78
CA ALA A 402 9.96 3.58 7.56
C ALA A 402 9.71 2.17 8.13
N SER A 403 8.51 1.61 7.99
CA SER A 403 8.19 0.28 8.51
C SER A 403 7.09 -0.41 7.69
N PRO A 404 7.30 -1.66 7.21
CA PRO A 404 6.27 -2.45 6.55
C PRO A 404 5.06 -2.74 7.44
N SER A 405 5.25 -2.80 8.76
CA SER A 405 4.15 -3.00 9.72
C SER A 405 3.46 -1.70 10.13
N GLY A 406 3.97 -0.54 9.70
CA GLY A 406 3.48 0.76 10.15
C GLY A 406 3.94 1.16 11.55
N VAL A 407 4.76 0.34 12.23
CA VAL A 407 5.17 0.53 13.63
C VAL A 407 6.68 0.54 13.76
N LEU A 408 7.22 1.47 14.55
CA LEU A 408 8.62 1.45 14.99
C LEU A 408 8.67 0.84 16.38
N LYS A 409 9.50 -0.19 16.55
CA LYS A 409 9.73 -0.86 17.84
C LYS A 409 10.74 -0.09 18.70
#